data_AF-A0A7V3WL21-F1
#
_entry.id   AF-A0A7V3WL21-F1
#
_cell.length_a   1.000
_cell.length_b   1.000
_cell.length_c   1.000
_cell.angle_alpha   90.00
_cell.angle_beta   90.00
_cell.angle_gamma   90.00
#
_symmetry.space_group_name_H-M   'P 1'
#
loop_
_entity.id
_entity.type
_entity.pdbx_description
1 polymer ?
#
loop_
_entity_poly.entity_id
_entity_poly.type
_entity_poly.pdbx_seq_one_letter_code
_entity_poly.pdbx_strand_id
1 'polypeptide(L)'
;MNLPIYNSVKKYIDLKPTAFHMPGHKLGKGIPPQSVENILCTDLTEIPGTDNLHYPDGAIKEAQELAAKAFGSRMTRFLVNGSTCGIHAMIMTVCKPGDKLIVDRDCHKSVIGGMMLAGVRPVYVKPGYDTGFGISTGITTLSIKDALNQNPDAVGVLVTRPNYYGICCDIKGIAEVVHSSGKVLMVDEAHGAHLAFNKDLPP
;
A
#
# COMPACT_ATOMS: atom_id res chain seq x y z
N MET A 1 -14.48 -1.42 21.39
CA MET A 1 -13.72 -1.40 20.13
C MET A 1 -12.27 -1.73 20.48
N ASN A 2 -11.66 -2.74 19.85
CA ASN A 2 -10.26 -3.06 20.09
C ASN A 2 -9.38 -2.16 19.20
N LEU A 3 -8.59 -1.28 19.81
CA LEU A 3 -7.72 -0.32 19.12
C LEU A 3 -6.29 -0.48 19.66
N PRO A 4 -5.54 -1.52 19.24
CA PRO A 4 -4.31 -1.93 19.92
C PRO A 4 -3.27 -0.81 20.03
N ILE A 5 -2.97 -0.12 18.93
CA ILE A 5 -2.00 0.98 18.89
C ILE A 5 -2.43 2.13 19.81
N TYR A 6 -3.69 2.56 19.69
CA TYR A 6 -4.23 3.63 20.54
C TYR A 6 -4.19 3.27 22.02
N ASN A 7 -4.60 2.04 22.36
CA ASN A 7 -4.58 1.54 23.73
C ASN A 7 -3.15 1.50 24.30
N SER A 8 -2.16 1.08 23.49
CA SER A 8 -0.75 1.06 23.88
C SER A 8 -0.21 2.47 24.15
N VAL A 9 -0.47 3.42 23.25
CA VAL A 9 -0.05 4.82 23.39
C VAL A 9 -0.71 5.46 24.60
N LYS A 10 -2.03 5.26 24.77
CA LYS A 10 -2.78 5.80 25.90
C LYS A 10 -2.25 5.25 27.23
N LYS A 11 -2.02 3.94 27.32
CA LYS A 11 -1.45 3.30 28.51
C LYS A 11 -0.09 3.91 28.87
N TYR A 12 0.76 4.20 27.88
CA TYR A 12 2.05 4.84 28.12
C TYR A 12 1.90 6.26 28.69
N ILE A 13 1.01 7.06 28.10
CA ILE A 13 0.75 8.44 28.54
C ILE A 13 0.17 8.47 29.96
N ASP A 14 -0.75 7.55 30.28
CA ASP A 14 -1.42 7.47 31.58
C ASP A 14 -0.45 7.15 32.74
N LEU A 15 0.71 6.53 32.46
CA LEU A 15 1.79 6.33 33.44
C LEU A 15 2.47 7.65 33.87
N LYS A 16 2.23 8.75 33.15
CA LYS A 16 2.86 10.07 33.34
C LYS A 16 4.39 9.96 33.49
N PRO A 17 5.09 9.31 32.55
CA PRO A 17 6.51 9.05 32.69
C PRO A 17 7.32 10.35 32.59
N THR A 18 8.48 10.36 33.25
CA THR A 18 9.50 11.38 32.98
C THR A 18 10.33 10.92 31.77
N ALA A 19 10.05 11.51 30.61
CA ALA A 19 10.67 11.11 29.35
C ALA A 19 12.14 11.54 29.28
N PHE A 20 13.06 10.58 29.40
CA PHE A 20 14.47 10.75 29.02
C PHE A 20 14.79 10.22 27.61
N HIS A 21 13.85 9.51 26.98
CA HIS A 21 13.96 8.99 25.62
C HIS A 21 13.69 10.05 24.53
N MET A 22 13.81 9.66 23.25
CA MET A 22 13.38 10.46 22.08
C MET A 22 11.85 10.42 21.92
N PRO A 23 11.20 11.44 21.32
CA PRO A 23 11.80 12.59 20.65
C PRO A 23 12.21 13.73 21.60
N GLY A 24 13.00 14.68 21.08
CA GLY A 24 13.63 15.77 21.84
C GLY A 24 12.67 16.74 22.53
N HIS A 25 11.41 16.83 22.08
CA HIS A 25 10.39 17.67 22.72
C HIS A 25 9.87 17.12 24.06
N LYS A 26 10.29 15.92 24.49
CA LYS A 26 9.99 15.34 25.81
C LYS A 26 8.50 15.38 26.14
N LEU A 27 7.69 14.75 25.28
CA LEU A 27 6.23 14.71 25.37
C LEU A 27 5.57 16.11 25.28
N GLY A 28 6.25 17.07 24.67
CA GLY A 28 5.74 18.42 24.41
C GLY A 28 6.36 19.49 25.32
N LYS A 29 7.01 19.10 26.43
CA LYS A 29 7.65 20.03 27.39
C LYS A 29 8.76 20.90 26.80
N GLY A 30 9.39 20.43 25.72
CA GLY A 30 10.43 21.16 24.99
C GLY A 30 9.90 22.12 23.93
N ILE A 31 8.58 22.24 23.75
CA ILE A 31 7.95 23.11 22.75
C ILE A 31 7.17 24.22 23.47
N PRO A 32 7.14 25.46 22.95
CA PRO A 32 6.35 26.53 23.53
C PRO A 32 4.84 26.18 23.65
N PRO A 33 4.14 26.66 24.70
CA PRO A 33 2.73 26.35 25.01
C PRO A 33 1.70 26.75 23.93
N GLN A 34 2.12 27.47 22.89
CA GLN A 34 1.24 27.89 21.78
C GLN A 34 1.06 26.81 20.71
N SER A 35 1.62 25.62 20.93
CA SER A 35 1.59 24.49 20.00
C SER A 35 0.73 23.36 20.56
N VAL A 36 0.24 22.52 19.65
CA VAL A 36 -0.71 21.41 19.82
C VAL A 36 -0.37 20.47 21.00
N GLU A 37 -0.66 20.89 22.24
CA GLU A 37 -0.16 20.24 23.47
C GLU A 37 -0.57 18.75 23.58
N ASN A 38 -1.71 18.38 23.00
CA ASN A 38 -2.29 17.04 23.14
C ASN A 38 -1.80 16.00 22.12
N ILE A 39 -1.13 16.39 21.03
CA ILE A 39 -0.62 15.42 20.03
C ILE A 39 0.84 15.06 20.28
N LEU A 40 1.62 15.97 20.86
CA LEU A 40 3.05 15.75 21.10
C LEU A 40 3.31 14.69 22.16
N CYS A 41 2.35 14.40 23.05
CA CYS A 41 2.47 13.30 24.00
C CYS A 41 2.22 11.92 23.36
N THR A 42 1.64 11.87 22.15
CA THR A 42 1.42 10.62 21.40
C THR A 42 2.54 10.32 20.41
N ASP A 43 3.47 11.25 20.19
CA ASP A 43 4.68 11.04 19.38
C ASP A 43 5.72 10.27 20.19
N LEU A 44 5.69 8.94 20.03
CA LEU A 44 6.49 7.99 20.78
C LEU A 44 7.33 7.14 19.81
N THR A 45 8.53 6.77 20.25
CA THR A 45 9.41 5.83 19.54
C THR A 45 9.24 4.41 20.07
N GLU A 46 10.08 3.48 19.62
CA GLU A 46 10.21 2.09 20.05
C GLU A 46 10.77 1.94 21.48
N ILE A 47 10.01 2.40 22.46
CA ILE A 47 10.36 2.36 23.89
C ILE A 47 9.65 1.19 24.61
N PRO A 48 10.12 0.76 25.79
CA PRO A 48 9.43 -0.26 26.56
C PRO A 48 7.96 0.12 26.83
N GLY A 49 7.03 -0.75 26.44
CA GLY A 49 5.59 -0.51 26.55
C GLY A 49 4.94 0.10 25.30
N THR A 50 5.74 0.46 24.29
CA THR A 50 5.29 0.66 22.90
C THR A 50 5.87 -0.46 22.02
N ASP A 51 5.59 -0.43 20.71
CA ASP A 51 5.97 -1.47 19.75
C ASP A 51 6.92 -0.90 18.68
N ASN A 52 7.61 -1.76 17.94
CA ASN A 52 8.53 -1.40 16.88
C ASN A 52 7.89 -1.67 15.50
N LEU A 53 7.71 -0.63 14.69
CA LEU A 53 7.11 -0.75 13.36
C LEU A 53 7.87 -1.70 12.41
N HIS A 54 9.21 -1.75 12.52
CA HIS A 54 10.06 -2.57 11.65
C HIS A 54 10.13 -4.03 12.08
N TYR A 55 9.85 -4.32 13.35
CA TYR A 55 9.77 -5.67 13.88
C TYR A 55 8.63 -5.75 14.91
N PRO A 56 7.37 -5.77 14.43
CA PRO A 56 6.24 -5.67 15.33
C PRO A 56 6.01 -7.00 16.04
N ASP A 57 5.98 -6.97 17.37
CA ASP A 57 5.70 -8.13 18.22
C ASP A 57 4.57 -7.88 19.25
N GLY A 58 4.06 -6.63 19.33
CA GLY A 58 3.01 -6.21 20.26
C GLY A 58 1.81 -5.55 19.57
N ALA A 59 1.48 -4.33 19.98
CA ALA A 59 0.26 -3.62 19.56
C ALA A 59 0.16 -3.36 18.05
N ILE A 60 1.28 -3.11 17.36
CA ILE A 60 1.33 -2.94 15.91
C ILE A 60 1.07 -4.29 15.23
N LYS A 61 1.63 -5.39 15.75
CA LYS A 61 1.37 -6.74 15.22
C LYS A 61 -0.11 -7.10 15.35
N GLU A 62 -0.70 -6.88 16.52
CA GLU A 62 -2.12 -7.13 16.75
C GLU A 62 -3.00 -6.29 15.79
N ALA A 63 -2.66 -5.00 15.61
CA ALA A 63 -3.38 -4.14 14.67
C ALA A 63 -3.23 -4.60 13.21
N GLN A 64 -2.04 -5.07 12.81
CA GLN A 64 -1.80 -5.65 11.49
C GLN A 64 -2.61 -6.94 11.27
N GLU A 65 -2.74 -7.79 12.29
CA GLU A 65 -3.55 -9.02 12.24
C GLU A 65 -5.06 -8.71 12.15
N LEU A 66 -5.53 -7.70 12.89
CA LEU A 66 -6.92 -7.22 12.79
C LEU A 66 -7.20 -6.66 11.39
N ALA A 67 -6.28 -5.87 10.84
CA ALA A 67 -6.41 -5.34 9.48
C ALA A 67 -6.38 -6.47 8.45
N ALA A 68 -5.50 -7.47 8.58
CA ALA A 68 -5.47 -8.62 7.69
C ALA A 68 -6.81 -9.38 7.68
N LYS A 69 -7.41 -9.60 8.86
CA LYS A 69 -8.74 -10.19 8.98
C LYS A 69 -9.83 -9.32 8.33
N ALA A 70 -9.80 -8.00 8.53
CA ALA A 70 -10.80 -7.08 8.00
C ALA A 70 -10.75 -6.99 6.46
N PHE A 71 -9.56 -6.98 5.88
CA PHE A 71 -9.36 -6.90 4.42
C PHE A 71 -9.31 -8.27 3.73
N GLY A 72 -9.41 -9.38 4.49
CA GLY A 72 -9.34 -10.73 3.93
C GLY A 72 -7.95 -11.12 3.38
N SER A 73 -6.89 -10.48 3.86
CA SER A 73 -5.52 -10.76 3.41
C SER A 73 -4.82 -11.81 4.30
N ARG A 74 -3.82 -12.51 3.75
CA ARG A 74 -2.97 -13.42 4.54
C ARG A 74 -2.08 -12.63 5.52
N MET A 75 -1.61 -11.46 5.11
CA MET A 75 -0.71 -10.61 5.89
C MET A 75 -0.95 -9.15 5.48
N THR A 76 -0.96 -8.26 6.48
CA THR A 76 -1.01 -6.81 6.27
C THR A 76 0.20 -6.18 6.95
N ARG A 77 0.79 -5.18 6.30
CA ARG A 77 1.88 -4.36 6.85
C ARG A 77 1.47 -2.90 6.79
N PHE A 78 1.72 -2.18 7.87
CA PHE A 78 1.45 -0.74 7.94
C PHE A 78 2.63 0.04 7.38
N LEU A 79 2.30 1.14 6.70
CA LEU A 79 3.25 2.01 6.02
C LEU A 79 3.05 3.44 6.52
N VAL A 80 4.15 4.13 6.82
CA VAL A 80 4.12 5.51 7.32
C VAL A 80 4.56 6.55 6.28
N ASN A 81 5.08 6.10 5.13
CA ASN A 81 5.59 6.96 4.05
C ASN A 81 4.69 6.94 2.80
N GLY A 82 3.38 6.77 3.00
CA GLY A 82 2.34 6.73 1.95
C GLY A 82 2.41 5.51 1.02
N SER A 83 1.45 5.39 0.10
CA SER A 83 1.36 4.25 -0.84
C SER A 83 2.59 4.13 -1.75
N THR A 84 3.29 5.23 -2.02
CA THR A 84 4.56 5.25 -2.77
C THR A 84 5.56 4.24 -2.22
N CYS A 85 5.79 4.22 -0.90
CA CYS A 85 6.75 3.28 -0.33
C CYS A 85 6.25 1.82 -0.41
N GLY A 86 4.94 1.60 -0.33
CA GLY A 86 4.33 0.30 -0.53
C GLY A 86 4.51 -0.23 -1.95
N ILE A 87 4.29 0.63 -2.95
CA ILE A 87 4.49 0.31 -4.37
C ILE A 87 5.96 -0.01 -4.65
N HIS A 88 6.88 0.79 -4.11
CA HIS A 88 8.31 0.51 -4.25
C HIS A 88 8.67 -0.84 -3.61
N ALA A 89 8.22 -1.11 -2.39
CA ALA A 89 8.46 -2.37 -1.71
C ALA A 89 7.87 -3.56 -2.48
N MET A 90 6.65 -3.40 -3.02
CA MET A 90 5.98 -4.41 -3.84
C MET A 90 6.79 -4.75 -5.09
N ILE A 91 7.23 -3.74 -5.86
CA ILE A 91 8.03 -3.94 -7.08
C ILE A 91 9.38 -4.57 -6.74
N MET A 92 10.10 -4.05 -5.74
CA MET A 92 11.43 -4.57 -5.34
C MET A 92 11.38 -5.97 -4.72
N THR A 93 10.23 -6.39 -4.21
CA THR A 93 10.04 -7.76 -3.69
C THR A 93 9.86 -8.76 -4.84
N VAL A 94 9.13 -8.37 -5.89
CA VAL A 94 8.79 -9.26 -7.00
C VAL A 94 9.86 -9.28 -8.10
N CYS A 95 10.52 -8.14 -8.34
CA CYS A 95 11.37 -7.95 -9.51
C CYS A 95 12.85 -7.81 -9.14
N LYS A 96 13.72 -8.19 -10.07
CA LYS A 96 15.17 -8.00 -10.06
C LYS A 96 15.61 -7.09 -11.21
N PRO A 97 16.82 -6.51 -11.15
CA PRO A 97 17.37 -5.73 -12.26
C PRO A 97 17.38 -6.54 -13.57
N GLY A 98 16.81 -5.95 -14.63
CA GLY A 98 16.69 -6.55 -15.95
C GLY A 98 15.36 -7.27 -16.22
N ASP A 99 14.58 -7.60 -15.18
CA ASP A 99 13.27 -8.23 -15.33
C ASP A 99 12.30 -7.35 -16.10
N LYS A 100 11.34 -7.96 -16.80
CA LYS A 100 10.22 -7.26 -17.42
C LYS A 100 9.00 -7.27 -16.50
N LEU A 101 8.36 -6.10 -16.36
CA LEU A 101 7.10 -5.97 -15.63
C LEU A 101 6.03 -5.37 -16.53
N ILE A 102 4.88 -6.04 -16.66
CA ILE A 102 3.73 -5.52 -17.39
C ILE A 102 3.00 -4.53 -16.49
N VAL A 103 2.78 -3.31 -16.96
CA VAL A 103 2.15 -2.24 -16.17
C VAL A 103 1.18 -1.40 -16.99
N ASP A 104 0.21 -0.80 -16.33
CA ASP A 104 -0.67 0.20 -16.93
C ASP A 104 0.14 1.42 -17.40
N ARG A 105 -0.20 1.96 -18.58
CA ARG A 105 0.49 3.15 -19.10
C ARG A 105 0.20 4.41 -18.29
N ASP A 106 -0.95 4.48 -17.64
CA ASP A 106 -1.38 5.57 -16.76
C ASP A 106 -1.17 5.26 -15.27
N CYS A 107 -0.27 4.32 -14.95
CA CYS A 107 0.14 4.05 -13.57
C CYS A 107 0.70 5.31 -12.88
N HIS A 108 0.56 5.37 -11.55
CA HIS A 108 1.09 6.48 -10.77
C HIS A 108 2.62 6.58 -10.87
N LYS A 109 3.18 7.79 -10.76
CA LYS A 109 4.63 8.05 -10.85
C LYS A 109 5.49 7.21 -9.90
N SER A 110 4.93 6.71 -8.80
CA SER A 110 5.62 5.79 -7.87
C SER A 110 5.85 4.41 -8.48
N VAL A 111 5.00 3.93 -9.38
CA VAL A 111 5.24 2.68 -10.12
C VAL A 111 6.46 2.85 -11.02
N ILE A 112 6.53 3.98 -11.74
CA ILE A 112 7.69 4.34 -12.56
C ILE A 112 8.95 4.45 -11.69
N GLY A 113 8.88 5.19 -10.58
CA GLY A 113 9.98 5.33 -9.63
C GLY A 113 10.45 3.99 -9.05
N GLY A 114 9.52 3.11 -8.66
CA GLY A 114 9.82 1.77 -8.16
C GLY A 114 10.51 0.89 -9.20
N MET A 115 10.04 0.91 -10.46
CA MET A 115 10.71 0.19 -11.55
C MET A 115 12.11 0.74 -11.84
N MET A 116 12.30 2.06 -11.81
CA MET A 116 13.61 2.68 -11.97
C MET A 116 14.58 2.26 -10.85
N LEU A 117 14.12 2.30 -9.59
CA LEU A 117 14.91 1.88 -8.43
C LEU A 117 15.30 0.39 -8.51
N ALA A 118 14.38 -0.45 -8.99
CA ALA A 118 14.60 -1.89 -9.14
C ALA A 118 15.36 -2.29 -10.41
N GLY A 119 15.62 -1.36 -11.34
CA GLY A 119 16.25 -1.65 -12.63
C GLY A 119 15.36 -2.49 -13.57
N VAL A 120 14.04 -2.35 -13.47
CA VAL A 120 13.02 -3.15 -14.18
C VAL A 120 12.68 -2.52 -15.53
N ARG A 121 12.48 -3.37 -16.54
CA ARG A 121 12.06 -2.99 -17.89
C ARG A 121 10.53 -2.98 -17.98
N PRO A 122 9.88 -1.83 -18.20
CA PRO A 122 8.43 -1.78 -18.30
C PRO A 122 7.93 -2.32 -19.64
N VAL A 123 6.83 -3.07 -19.59
CA VAL A 123 5.97 -3.40 -20.73
C VAL A 123 4.64 -2.70 -20.51
N TYR A 124 4.41 -1.59 -21.23
CA TYR A 124 3.23 -0.77 -21.01
C TYR A 124 2.01 -1.30 -21.76
N VAL A 125 0.89 -1.43 -21.04
CA VAL A 125 -0.44 -1.67 -21.61
C VAL A 125 -1.22 -0.36 -21.58
N LYS A 126 -1.71 0.07 -22.74
CA LYS A 126 -2.51 1.29 -22.83
C LYS A 126 -3.93 1.01 -22.32
N PRO A 127 -4.46 1.77 -21.36
CA PRO A 127 -5.85 1.63 -20.95
C PRO A 127 -6.79 2.05 -22.09
N GLY A 128 -8.05 1.61 -22.01
CA GLY A 128 -9.13 2.17 -22.82
C GLY A 128 -9.30 3.67 -22.58
N TYR A 129 -9.95 4.36 -23.52
CA TYR A 129 -10.16 5.80 -23.46
C TYR A 129 -11.58 6.14 -23.88
N ASP A 130 -12.28 6.90 -23.05
CA ASP A 130 -13.59 7.44 -23.36
C ASP A 130 -13.44 8.83 -23.96
N THR A 131 -13.85 9.01 -25.22
CA THR A 131 -13.72 10.28 -25.93
C THR A 131 -14.80 11.30 -25.57
N GLY A 132 -15.93 10.88 -25.01
CA GLY A 132 -17.00 11.78 -24.57
C GLY A 132 -16.64 12.50 -23.28
N PHE A 133 -16.05 11.78 -22.33
CA PHE A 133 -15.57 12.33 -21.06
C PHE A 133 -14.11 12.77 -21.09
N GLY A 134 -13.31 12.27 -22.05
CA GLY A 134 -11.88 12.59 -22.16
C GLY A 134 -11.04 11.94 -21.07
N ILE A 135 -11.39 10.72 -20.65
CA ILE A 135 -10.77 10.02 -19.52
C ILE A 135 -10.30 8.60 -19.90
N SER A 136 -9.26 8.12 -19.22
CA SER A 136 -8.91 6.70 -19.26
C SER A 136 -9.99 5.87 -18.58
N THR A 137 -10.41 4.76 -19.19
CA THR A 137 -11.38 3.84 -18.60
C THR A 137 -10.70 2.75 -17.78
N GLY A 138 -9.65 2.12 -18.32
CA GLY A 138 -8.87 1.11 -17.62
C GLY A 138 -8.38 0.02 -18.56
N ILE A 139 -7.54 -0.86 -18.05
CA ILE A 139 -7.07 -2.05 -18.77
C ILE A 139 -8.12 -3.17 -18.76
N THR A 140 -8.06 -4.04 -19.78
CA THR A 140 -8.97 -5.17 -19.93
C THR A 140 -8.24 -6.50 -19.72
N THR A 141 -8.97 -7.52 -19.30
CA THR A 141 -8.47 -8.91 -19.20
C THR A 141 -7.82 -9.39 -20.51
N LEU A 142 -8.40 -9.02 -21.66
CA LEU A 142 -7.85 -9.34 -22.98
C LEU A 142 -6.50 -8.66 -23.21
N SER A 143 -6.39 -7.35 -22.91
CA SER A 143 -5.13 -6.62 -23.07
C SER A 143 -3.99 -7.17 -22.21
N ILE A 144 -4.29 -7.65 -21.00
CA ILE A 144 -3.30 -8.32 -20.14
C ILE A 144 -2.91 -9.68 -20.71
N LYS A 145 -3.87 -10.47 -21.19
CA LYS A 145 -3.60 -11.76 -21.85
C LYS A 145 -2.67 -11.59 -23.06
N ASP A 146 -2.94 -10.61 -23.90
CA ASP A 146 -2.11 -10.33 -25.08
C ASP A 146 -0.71 -9.86 -24.69
N ALA A 147 -0.59 -9.00 -23.67
CA ALA A 147 0.70 -8.53 -23.17
C ALA A 147 1.55 -9.68 -22.61
N LEU A 148 0.94 -10.61 -21.87
CA LEU A 148 1.60 -11.81 -21.34
C LEU A 148 2.05 -12.76 -22.47
N ASN A 149 1.22 -12.97 -23.48
CA ASN A 149 1.58 -13.81 -24.64
C ASN A 149 2.78 -13.24 -25.43
N GLN A 150 2.85 -11.92 -25.56
CA GLN A 150 3.94 -11.23 -26.25
C GLN A 150 5.21 -11.12 -25.38
N ASN A 151 5.08 -11.21 -24.06
CA ASN A 151 6.17 -11.06 -23.10
C ASN A 151 6.16 -12.24 -22.10
N PRO A 152 6.39 -13.48 -22.56
CA PRO A 152 6.37 -14.66 -21.69
C PRO A 152 7.48 -14.60 -20.62
N ASP A 153 8.51 -13.79 -20.82
CA ASP A 153 9.60 -13.52 -19.89
C ASP A 153 9.29 -12.45 -18.83
N ALA A 154 8.11 -11.81 -18.86
CA ALA A 154 7.68 -10.92 -17.80
C ALA A 154 7.51 -11.67 -16.47
N VAL A 155 7.89 -11.05 -15.35
CA VAL A 155 7.79 -11.66 -14.01
C VAL A 155 6.40 -11.52 -13.40
N GLY A 156 5.65 -10.51 -13.83
CA GLY A 156 4.36 -10.19 -13.25
C GLY A 156 3.62 -9.09 -14.00
N VAL A 157 2.46 -8.73 -13.44
CA VAL A 157 1.62 -7.64 -13.89
C VAL A 157 1.32 -6.74 -12.70
N LEU A 158 1.45 -5.43 -12.86
CA LEU A 158 1.03 -4.44 -11.88
C LEU A 158 -0.08 -3.57 -12.49
N VAL A 159 -1.26 -3.59 -11.86
CA VAL A 159 -2.45 -2.87 -12.31
C VAL A 159 -2.93 -1.87 -11.27
N THR A 160 -3.57 -0.79 -11.69
CA THR A 160 -4.18 0.21 -10.81
C THR A 160 -5.69 -0.02 -10.72
N ARG A 161 -6.23 -0.14 -9.51
CA ARG A 161 -7.66 -0.38 -9.29
C ARG A 161 -8.16 0.26 -7.99
N PRO A 162 -9.15 1.16 -8.02
CA PRO A 162 -9.69 1.83 -9.19
C PRO A 162 -8.67 2.81 -9.78
N ASN A 163 -8.91 3.25 -11.02
CA ASN A 163 -8.21 4.41 -11.54
C ASN A 163 -8.68 5.71 -10.86
N TYR A 164 -8.03 6.83 -11.19
CA TYR A 164 -8.34 8.15 -10.59
C TYR A 164 -9.81 8.59 -10.75
N TYR A 165 -10.48 8.11 -11.79
CA TYR A 165 -11.88 8.44 -12.10
C TYR A 165 -12.89 7.48 -11.45
N GLY A 166 -12.43 6.55 -10.61
CA GLY A 166 -13.28 5.58 -9.92
C GLY A 166 -13.64 4.35 -10.76
N ILE A 167 -12.99 4.16 -11.92
CA ILE A 167 -13.28 3.02 -12.80
C ILE A 167 -12.46 1.81 -12.35
N CYS A 168 -13.15 0.69 -12.15
CA CYS A 168 -12.55 -0.58 -11.72
C CYS A 168 -12.42 -1.53 -12.91
N CYS A 169 -11.23 -2.11 -13.10
CA CYS A 169 -11.04 -3.22 -14.03
C CYS A 169 -11.58 -4.54 -13.44
N ASP A 170 -11.81 -5.53 -14.31
CA ASP A 170 -12.17 -6.90 -13.92
C ASP A 170 -10.97 -7.59 -13.27
N ILE A 171 -10.78 -7.35 -11.98
CA ILE A 171 -9.63 -7.84 -11.24
C ILE A 171 -9.62 -9.37 -11.14
N LYS A 172 -10.81 -9.99 -11.11
CA LYS A 172 -10.94 -11.44 -11.05
C LYS A 172 -10.48 -12.09 -12.35
N GLY A 173 -10.96 -11.60 -13.50
CA GLY A 173 -10.51 -12.09 -14.80
C GLY A 173 -9.01 -11.85 -15.02
N ILE A 174 -8.49 -10.68 -14.62
CA ILE A 174 -7.05 -10.40 -14.68
C ILE A 174 -6.27 -11.39 -13.80
N ALA A 175 -6.70 -11.64 -12.56
CA ALA A 175 -6.05 -12.59 -11.67
C ALA A 175 -6.03 -14.01 -12.25
N GLU A 176 -7.13 -14.47 -12.84
CA GLU A 176 -7.21 -15.78 -13.50
C GLU A 176 -6.19 -15.90 -14.64
N VAL A 177 -6.11 -14.89 -15.52
CA VAL A 177 -5.15 -14.87 -16.64
C VAL A 177 -3.70 -14.83 -16.15
N VAL A 178 -3.38 -13.97 -15.18
CA VAL A 178 -2.02 -13.81 -14.66
C VAL A 178 -1.55 -15.07 -13.94
N HIS A 179 -2.37 -15.64 -13.06
CA HIS A 179 -2.02 -16.84 -12.30
C HIS A 179 -1.94 -18.09 -13.20
N SER A 180 -2.83 -18.23 -14.20
CA SER A 180 -2.72 -19.34 -15.17
C SER A 180 -1.43 -19.30 -15.99
N SER A 181 -0.82 -18.12 -16.12
CA SER A 181 0.48 -17.92 -16.77
C SER A 181 1.68 -18.11 -15.81
N GLY A 182 1.43 -18.50 -14.55
CA GLY A 182 2.45 -18.69 -13.52
C GLY A 182 3.12 -17.39 -13.06
N LYS A 183 2.48 -16.24 -13.23
CA LYS A 183 3.03 -14.91 -12.93
C LYS A 183 2.37 -14.31 -11.68
N VAL A 184 3.00 -13.28 -11.11
CA VAL A 184 2.49 -12.56 -9.93
C VAL A 184 1.63 -11.37 -10.36
N LEU A 185 0.44 -11.22 -9.77
CA LEU A 185 -0.38 -10.02 -9.89
C LEU A 185 -0.12 -9.09 -8.70
N MET A 186 0.18 -7.84 -9.00
CA MET A 186 0.30 -6.72 -8.08
C MET A 186 -0.80 -5.71 -8.37
N VAL A 187 -1.42 -5.16 -7.32
CA VAL A 187 -2.56 -4.25 -7.46
C VAL A 187 -2.29 -2.99 -6.65
N ASP A 188 -2.27 -1.84 -7.31
CA ASP A 188 -2.28 -0.53 -6.67
C ASP A 188 -3.74 -0.13 -6.39
N GLU A 189 -4.16 -0.34 -5.14
CA GLU A 189 -5.48 0.06 -4.63
C GLU A 189 -5.43 1.31 -3.75
N ALA A 190 -4.54 2.27 -4.04
CA ALA A 190 -4.45 3.52 -3.28
C ALA A 190 -5.79 4.27 -3.15
N HIS A 191 -6.65 4.17 -4.17
CA HIS A 191 -8.01 4.72 -4.16
C HIS A 191 -9.10 3.69 -3.85
N GLY A 192 -8.74 2.42 -3.63
CA GLY A 192 -9.65 1.27 -3.56
C GLY A 192 -9.90 0.73 -2.15
N ALA A 193 -9.27 1.28 -1.11
CA ALA A 193 -9.30 0.74 0.26
C ALA A 193 -10.72 0.56 0.85
N HIS A 194 -11.72 1.28 0.34
CA HIS A 194 -13.10 1.21 0.81
C HIS A 194 -13.93 0.09 0.13
N LEU A 195 -13.49 -0.42 -1.03
CA LEU A 195 -14.23 -1.38 -1.85
C LEU A 195 -14.51 -2.69 -1.10
N ALA A 196 -13.58 -3.14 -0.25
CA ALA A 196 -13.71 -4.38 0.51
C ALA A 196 -14.87 -4.41 1.52
N PHE A 197 -15.44 -3.25 1.88
CA PHE A 197 -16.38 -3.14 3.01
C PHE A 197 -17.85 -2.97 2.61
N ASN A 198 -18.16 -2.91 1.32
CA ASN A 198 -19.54 -2.84 0.85
C ASN A 198 -19.72 -3.63 -0.46
N LYS A 199 -20.63 -4.61 -0.42
CA LYS A 199 -20.99 -5.46 -1.57
C LYS A 199 -21.60 -4.71 -2.76
N ASP A 200 -22.09 -3.49 -2.53
CA ASP A 200 -22.67 -2.64 -3.58
C ASP A 200 -21.57 -1.87 -4.35
N LEU A 201 -20.33 -1.91 -3.86
CA LEU A 201 -19.17 -1.36 -4.55
C LEU A 201 -18.56 -2.38 -5.52
N PRO A 202 -17.83 -1.92 -6.56
CA PRO A 202 -17.19 -2.83 -7.51
C PRO A 202 -16.30 -3.90 -6.84
N PRO A 203 -16.43 -5.17 -7.24
CA PRO A 203 -15.73 -6.32 -6.65
C PRO A 203 -14.26 -6.39 -7.05
#